data_AF-A0A238L945-F1
#
_entry.id   AF-A0A238L945-F1
#
_cell.length_a   1.000
_cell.length_b   1.000
_cell.length_c   1.000
_cell.angle_alpha   90.00
_cell.angle_beta   90.00
_cell.angle_gamma   90.00
#
_symmetry.space_group_name_H-M   'P 1'
#
loop_
_entity.id
_entity.type
_entity.pdbx_description
1 polymer ?
#
loop_
_entity_poly.entity_id
_entity_poly.type
_entity_poly.pdbx_seq_one_letter_code
_entity_poly.pdbx_strand_id
1 'polypeptide(L)' 'MIVTDVEAWDTLDFSGFGLSQTQVLAALAQDGEDVVFTAGVETVVFKDTALAGITQDMILV' A
#
# COMPACT_ATOMS: atom_id res chain seq x y z
N MET A 1 -5.80 -8.25 -5.25
CA MET A 1 -6.78 -7.14 -5.23
C MET A 1 -6.24 -5.97 -6.04
N ILE A 2 -7.09 -5.20 -6.71
CA ILE A 2 -6.71 -3.97 -7.43
C ILE A 2 -7.43 -2.79 -6.78
N VAL A 3 -6.70 -1.70 -6.53
CA VAL A 3 -7.19 -0.42 -6.02
C VAL A 3 -6.82 0.66 -7.04
N THR A 4 -7.73 1.60 -7.30
CA THR A 4 -7.57 2.70 -8.26
C THR A 4 -7.95 4.01 -7.58
N ASP A 5 -7.44 5.13 -8.09
CA ASP A 5 -7.78 6.48 -7.59
C ASP A 5 -7.40 6.63 -6.10
N VAL A 6 -6.11 6.37 -5.80
CA VAL A 6 -5.57 6.58 -4.45
C VAL A 6 -5.09 8.01 -4.34
N GLU A 7 -5.60 8.74 -3.37
CA GLU A 7 -5.19 10.10 -3.05
C GLU A 7 -4.60 10.24 -1.65
N ALA A 8 -3.93 11.36 -1.40
CA ALA A 8 -3.23 11.64 -0.15
C ALA A 8 -4.16 11.76 1.08
N TRP A 9 -5.48 11.88 0.89
CA TRP A 9 -6.47 11.92 1.96
C TRP A 9 -7.12 10.55 2.23
N ASP A 10 -6.78 9.53 1.45
CA ASP A 10 -7.30 8.18 1.67
C ASP A 10 -6.68 7.50 2.88
N THR A 11 -7.39 6.49 3.37
CA THR A 11 -6.92 5.60 4.41
C THR A 11 -6.81 4.19 3.85
N LEU A 12 -5.63 3.60 4.01
CA LEU A 12 -5.30 2.24 3.61
C LEU A 12 -5.20 1.36 4.86
N ASP A 13 -6.21 0.54 5.09
CA ASP A 13 -6.28 -0.33 6.26
C ASP A 13 -5.68 -1.72 5.96
N PHE A 14 -4.59 -2.03 6.67
CA PHE A 14 -3.87 -3.30 6.60
C PHE A 14 -4.01 -4.11 7.91
N SER A 15 -5.03 -3.83 8.73
CA SER A 15 -5.35 -4.65 9.88
C SER A 15 -5.55 -6.11 9.49
N GLY A 16 -5.02 -7.01 10.32
CA GLY A 16 -5.06 -8.46 10.09
C GLY A 16 -3.81 -9.06 9.42
N PHE A 17 -2.93 -8.24 8.83
CA PHE A 17 -1.63 -8.72 8.31
C PHE A 17 -0.57 -8.90 9.41
N GLY A 18 -0.78 -8.34 10.61
CA GLY A 18 0.17 -8.46 11.74
C GLY A 18 1.46 -7.66 11.55
N LEU A 19 1.44 -6.64 10.70
CA LEU A 19 2.56 -5.75 10.39
C LEU A 19 2.35 -4.39 11.09
N SER A 20 3.43 -3.72 11.47
CA SER A 20 3.39 -2.30 11.84
C SER A 20 3.28 -1.41 10.59
N GLN A 21 2.87 -0.14 10.75
CA GLN A 21 2.81 0.82 9.63
C GLN A 21 4.15 0.91 8.87
N THR A 22 5.27 0.95 9.59
CA THR A 22 6.60 1.00 8.99
C THR A 22 6.93 -0.27 8.20
N GLN A 23 6.49 -1.45 8.66
CA GLN A 23 6.67 -2.70 7.93
C GLN A 23 5.78 -2.77 6.67
N VAL A 24 4.54 -2.27 6.75
CA VAL A 24 3.68 -2.13 5.56
C VAL A 24 4.32 -1.20 4.54
N LEU A 25 4.76 -0.01 4.96
CA LEU A 25 5.40 0.96 4.07
C LEU A 25 6.67 0.40 3.43
N ALA A 26 7.46 -0.39 4.17
CA ALA A 26 8.65 -1.06 3.65
C ALA A 26 8.35 -2.22 2.69
N ALA A 27 7.14 -2.79 2.74
CA ALA A 27 6.69 -3.88 1.87
C ALA A 27 6.00 -3.37 0.58
N LEU A 28 5.68 -2.07 0.50
CA LEU A 28 5.20 -1.44 -0.72
C LEU A 28 6.38 -1.22 -1.69
N ALA A 29 6.22 -1.65 -2.93
CA ALA A 29 7.23 -1.52 -3.98
C ALA A 29 6.63 -0.90 -5.24
N GLN A 30 7.38 -0.02 -5.90
CA GLN A 30 7.02 0.49 -7.22
C GLN A 30 7.25 -0.62 -8.26
N ASP A 31 6.25 -0.88 -9.11
CA ASP A 31 6.35 -1.75 -10.28
C ASP A 31 5.75 -1.02 -11.49
N GLY A 32 6.63 -0.47 -12.34
CA GLY A 32 6.21 0.44 -13.41
C GLY A 32 5.47 1.66 -12.85
N GLU A 33 4.23 1.87 -13.30
CA GLU A 33 3.36 2.97 -12.88
C GLU A 33 2.50 2.63 -11.65
N ASP A 34 2.62 1.40 -11.13
CA ASP A 34 1.82 0.89 -10.01
C ASP A 34 2.65 0.75 -8.73
N VAL A 35 1.96 0.68 -7.58
CA VAL A 35 2.54 0.18 -6.33
C VAL A 35 1.98 -1.20 -6.02
N VAL A 36 2.85 -2.11 -5.62
CA VAL A 36 2.47 -3.47 -5.23
C VAL A 36 2.81 -3.70 -3.76
N PHE A 37 1.84 -4.19 -3.00
CA PHE A 37 2.03 -4.77 -1.67
C PHE A 37 1.92 -6.29 -1.77
N THR A 38 2.86 -7.01 -1.15
CA THR A 38 2.82 -8.47 -1.04
C THR A 38 3.06 -8.91 0.40
N ALA A 39 2.14 -9.72 0.93
CA ALA A 39 2.26 -10.33 2.25
C ALA A 39 1.81 -11.80 2.20
N GLY A 40 2.79 -12.72 2.23
CA GLY A 40 2.52 -14.15 2.08
C GLY A 40 1.95 -14.47 0.69
N VAL A 41 0.68 -14.88 0.65
CA VAL A 41 -0.05 -15.21 -0.60
C VAL A 41 -0.92 -14.06 -1.12
N GLU A 42 -1.05 -12.98 -0.34
CA GLU A 42 -1.88 -11.84 -0.71
C GLU A 42 -1.06 -10.81 -1.50
N THR A 43 -1.69 -10.28 -2.55
CA THR A 43 -1.13 -9.19 -3.37
C THR A 43 -2.18 -8.11 -3.59
N VAL A 44 -1.80 -6.86 -3.30
CA VAL A 44 -2.59 -5.67 -3.60
C VAL A 44 -1.83 -4.81 -4.59
N VAL A 45 -2.50 -4.36 -5.65
CA VAL A 45 -1.94 -3.47 -6.67
C VAL A 45 -2.69 -2.15 -6.62
N PHE A 46 -1.99 -1.07 -6.34
CA PHE A 46 -2.47 0.31 -6.42
C PHE A 46 -2.11 0.85 -7.80
N LYS A 47 -3.12 0.99 -8.66
CA LYS A 47 -2.94 1.37 -10.06
C LYS A 47 -2.58 2.83 -10.21
N ASP A 48 -1.69 3.13 -11.15
CA ASP A 48 -1.27 4.48 -11.53
C ASP A 48 -0.87 5.33 -10.30
N THR A 49 -0.28 4.67 -9.31
CA THR A 49 0.07 5.25 -8.02
C THR A 49 1.59 5.34 -7.92
N ALA A 50 2.09 6.51 -7.54
CA ALA A 50 3.49 6.67 -7.20
C ALA A 50 3.71 6.26 -5.74
N LEU A 51 4.74 5.45 -5.46
CA LEU A 51 5.09 5.03 -4.09
C LEU A 51 5.33 6.21 -3.16
N ALA A 52 5.94 7.29 -3.67
CA ALA A 52 6.14 8.52 -2.91
C ALA A 52 4.83 9.24 -2.52
N GLY A 53 3.71 8.90 -3.15
CA GLY A 53 2.38 9.39 -2.82
C GLY A 53 1.72 8.63 -1.67
N ILE A 54 2.18 7.42 -1.34
CA ILE A 54 1.71 6.66 -0.18
C ILE A 54 2.62 6.99 1.01
N THR A 55 2.05 7.64 2.02
CA THR A 55 2.77 8.04 3.23
C THR A 55 2.37 7.17 4.41
N GLN A 56 3.20 7.19 5.47
CA GLN A 56 2.92 6.39 6.67
C GLN A 56 1.58 6.78 7.34
N ASP A 57 1.18 8.06 7.27
CA ASP A 57 -0.05 8.56 7.89
C ASP A 57 -1.33 8.04 7.20
N MET A 58 -1.21 7.55 5.95
CA MET A 58 -2.32 6.92 5.23
C MET A 58 -2.57 5.48 5.72
N ILE A 59 -1.64 4.87 6.45
CA ILE A 59 -1.67 3.45 6.78
C ILE A 59 -2.29 3.22 8.16
N LEU A 60 -3.35 2.42 8.23
CA LEU A 60 -3.83 1.81 9.47
C LEU A 60 -3.38 0.35 9.54
N VAL A 61 -3.05 -0.12 10.76
CA VAL A 61 -2.65 -1.50 11.06
C VAL A 61 -3.31 -2.01 12.32
#